data_AF-A0A4R6SFI9-F1
#
_entry.id   AF-A0A4R6SFI9-F1
#
_cell.length_a   1.000
_cell.length_b   1.000
_cell.length_c   1.000
_cell.angle_alpha   90.00
_cell.angle_beta   90.00
_cell.angle_gamma   90.00
#
_symmetry.space_group_name_H-M   'P 1'
#
loop_
_entity.id
_entity.type
_entity.pdbx_description
1 polymer ?
#
loop_
_entity_poly.entity_id
_entity_poly.type
_entity_poly.pdbx_seq_one_letter_code
_entity_poly.pdbx_strand_id
1 'polypeptide(L)'
;MGDELVLYLDIEESGTTPDELGRLLGELTGVAAVDVEVEDAERGSAVEVINSITAVIAASAGTVAATTLLLNRVRALLEGVQGLRKAWVQTKAGPRPLDEVAAEAAQGPE
;
A
#
# COMPACT_ATOMS: atom_id res chain seq x y z
N MET A 1 -16.33 -10.11 -2.56
CA MET A 1 -14.89 -9.78 -2.48
C MET A 1 -14.82 -8.50 -1.70
N GLY A 2 -14.26 -8.57 -0.48
CA GLY A 2 -14.19 -7.42 0.41
C GLY A 2 -13.36 -6.31 -0.22
N ASP A 3 -13.63 -5.07 0.18
CA ASP A 3 -12.83 -3.90 -0.16
C ASP A 3 -11.47 -3.95 0.56
N GLU A 4 -10.65 -4.92 0.17
CA GLU A 4 -9.30 -5.15 0.69
C GLU A 4 -8.28 -4.51 -0.27
N LEU A 5 -7.45 -3.62 0.26
CA LEU A 5 -6.38 -2.96 -0.47
C LEU A 5 -5.06 -3.63 -0.11
N VAL A 6 -4.45 -4.32 -1.08
CA VAL A 6 -3.12 -4.94 -0.89
C VAL A 6 -2.07 -4.01 -1.49
N LEU A 7 -1.09 -3.64 -0.68
CA LEU A 7 0.02 -2.78 -1.04
C LEU A 7 1.32 -3.58 -0.98
N TYR A 8 2.21 -3.33 -1.94
CA TYR A 8 3.57 -3.83 -1.93
C TYR A 8 4.51 -2.64 -1.83
N LEU A 9 5.39 -2.64 -0.85
CA LEU A 9 6.28 -1.52 -0.57
C LEU A 9 7.72 -1.99 -0.62
N ASP A 10 8.54 -1.24 -1.35
CA ASP A 10 9.99 -1.38 -1.38
C ASP A 10 10.59 -0.32 -0.44
N ILE A 11 11.02 -0.76 0.74
CA ILE A 11 11.57 0.09 1.79
C ILE A 11 13.03 -0.29 2.04
N GLU A 12 13.89 0.70 2.19
CA GLU A 12 15.29 0.51 2.54
C GLU A 12 15.45 -0.18 3.91
N GLU A 13 16.49 -1.01 4.07
CA GLU A 13 16.76 -1.76 5.30
C GLU A 13 16.87 -0.88 6.57
N SER A 14 17.24 0.39 6.42
CA SER A 14 17.32 1.38 7.53
C SER A 14 16.10 2.31 7.62
N GLY A 15 15.04 2.03 6.86
CA GLY A 15 13.81 2.83 6.81
C GLY A 15 12.81 2.49 7.92
N THR A 16 11.54 2.78 7.66
CA THR A 16 10.42 2.44 8.55
C THR A 16 10.23 0.93 8.67
N THR A 17 10.02 0.44 9.90
CA THR A 17 9.78 -0.98 10.17
C THR A 17 8.35 -1.39 9.79
N PRO A 18 8.12 -2.68 9.48
CA PRO A 18 6.77 -3.22 9.19
C PRO A 18 5.77 -2.95 10.32
N ASP A 19 6.17 -3.10 11.59
CA ASP A 19 5.33 -2.81 12.75
C ASP A 19 4.91 -1.33 12.82
N GLU A 20 5.85 -0.42 12.56
CA GLU A 20 5.58 1.02 12.57
C GLU A 20 4.66 1.40 11.40
N LEU A 21 4.90 0.84 10.21
CA LEU A 21 4.05 1.02 9.06
C LEU A 21 2.62 0.49 9.32
N GLY A 22 2.49 -0.71 9.89
CA GLY A 22 1.20 -1.31 10.21
C GLY A 22 0.42 -0.45 11.21
N ARG A 23 1.12 0.10 12.21
CA ARG A 23 0.52 1.06 13.15
C ARG A 23 0.05 2.33 12.46
N LEU A 24 0.90 2.96 11.64
CA LEU A 24 0.58 4.18 10.90
C LEU A 24 -0.63 3.99 9.97
N LEU A 25 -0.68 2.87 9.23
CA LEU A 25 -1.81 2.52 8.37
C LEU A 25 -3.08 2.24 9.19
N GLY A 26 -2.96 1.61 10.35
CA GLY A 26 -4.09 1.33 11.25
C GLY A 26 -4.69 2.59 11.88
N GLU A 27 -3.92 3.67 12.00
CA GLU A 27 -4.41 4.98 12.47
C GLU A 27 -5.19 5.75 11.39
N LEU A 28 -5.18 5.30 10.13
CA LEU A 28 -5.92 5.94 9.06
C LEU A 28 -7.43 5.76 9.25
N THR A 29 -8.15 6.88 9.23
CA THR A 29 -9.62 6.86 9.26
C THR A 29 -10.17 6.13 8.03
N GLY A 30 -11.04 5.15 8.25
CA GLY A 30 -11.63 4.31 7.20
C GLY A 30 -11.01 2.91 7.09
N VAL A 31 -9.92 2.67 7.83
CA VAL A 31 -9.31 1.35 7.96
C VAL A 31 -9.96 0.59 9.12
N ALA A 32 -10.43 -0.63 8.84
CA ALA A 32 -10.99 -1.54 9.83
C ALA A 32 -9.92 -2.46 10.43
N ALA A 33 -9.01 -2.94 9.58
CA ALA A 33 -7.88 -3.78 9.98
C ALA A 33 -6.71 -3.57 9.01
N VAL A 34 -5.50 -3.71 9.53
CA VAL A 34 -4.27 -3.77 8.74
C VAL A 34 -3.54 -5.04 9.12
N ASP A 35 -3.17 -5.81 8.11
CA ASP A 35 -2.23 -6.90 8.24
C ASP A 35 -0.96 -6.53 7.47
N VAL A 36 0.20 -6.65 8.11
CA VAL A 36 1.48 -6.34 7.49
C VAL A 36 2.35 -7.57 7.56
N GLU A 37 2.64 -8.13 6.39
CA GLU A 37 3.55 -9.25 6.24
C GLU A 37 4.84 -8.77 5.58
N VAL A 38 5.96 -9.15 6.18
CA VAL A 38 7.28 -9.01 5.54
C VAL A 38 7.50 -10.27 4.74
N GLU A 39 7.54 -10.14 3.42
CA GLU A 39 7.95 -11.22 2.55
C GLU A 39 9.37 -10.94 2.05
N ASP A 40 10.32 -11.80 2.42
CA ASP A 40 11.60 -11.94 1.72
C ASP A 40 11.34 -12.59 0.35
N ALA A 41 10.80 -11.80 -0.58
CA ALA A 41 10.51 -12.27 -1.92
C ALA A 41 11.78 -12.24 -2.78
N GLU A 42 12.49 -13.37 -2.87
CA GLU A 42 13.56 -13.58 -3.86
C GLU A 42 12.97 -13.59 -5.30
N ARG A 43 12.71 -12.42 -5.89
CA ARG A 43 12.34 -12.32 -7.30
C ARG A 43 13.57 -12.19 -8.20
N GLY A 44 14.16 -13.34 -8.55
CA GLY A 44 14.84 -13.63 -9.83
C GLY A 44 15.95 -12.70 -10.36
N SER A 45 17.17 -13.26 -10.42
CA SER A 45 18.36 -12.96 -11.26
C SER A 45 19.07 -11.60 -11.22
N ALA A 46 18.57 -10.59 -10.53
CA ALA A 46 19.38 -9.44 -10.12
C ALA A 46 19.06 -9.14 -8.67
N VAL A 47 20.03 -9.40 -7.81
CA VAL A 47 19.90 -9.35 -6.35
C VAL A 47 19.65 -7.90 -5.91
N GLU A 48 18.39 -7.50 -5.90
CA GLU A 48 17.87 -6.51 -4.96
C GLU A 48 17.01 -7.31 -3.99
N VAL A 49 17.51 -7.50 -2.76
CA VAL A 49 16.66 -7.88 -1.63
C VAL A 49 15.74 -6.69 -1.41
N ILE A 50 14.60 -6.71 -2.08
CA ILE A 50 13.53 -5.78 -1.81
C ILE A 50 12.95 -6.27 -0.50
N ASN A 51 13.18 -5.54 0.59
CA ASN A 51 12.39 -5.71 1.81
C ASN A 51 10.96 -5.35 1.43
N SER A 52 10.23 -6.36 0.96
CA SER A 52 8.92 -6.23 0.34
C SER A 52 7.93 -6.29 1.48
N ILE A 53 7.45 -5.13 1.91
CA ILE A 53 6.40 -5.08 2.93
C ILE A 53 5.06 -5.16 2.22
N THR A 54 4.34 -6.26 2.43
CA THR A 54 2.98 -6.45 1.95
C THR A 54 2.02 -5.95 3.03
N ALA A 55 1.23 -4.91 2.74
CA ALA A 55 0.22 -4.41 3.67
C ALA A 55 -1.18 -4.63 3.11
N VAL A 56 -2.01 -5.39 3.82
CA VAL A 56 -3.41 -5.65 3.51
C VAL A 56 -4.28 -4.77 4.39
N ILE A 57 -4.99 -3.83 3.78
CA ILE A 57 -5.86 -2.88 4.47
C ILE A 57 -7.31 -3.25 4.18
N ALA A 58 -8.03 -3.69 5.21
CA ALA A 58 -9.47 -3.91 5.11
C ALA A 58 -10.20 -2.58 5.33
N ALA A 59 -10.92 -2.08 4.33
CA ALA A 59 -11.73 -0.88 4.48
C ALA A 59 -13.00 -1.15 5.30
N SER A 60 -13.38 -0.21 6.16
CA SER A 60 -14.68 -0.23 6.83
C SER A 60 -15.77 -0.08 5.77
N ALA A 61 -16.68 -1.05 5.64
CA ALA A 61 -17.66 -1.14 4.56
C ALA A 61 -18.38 0.19 4.27
N GLY A 62 -18.26 0.68 3.03
CA GLY A 62 -18.89 1.93 2.61
C GLY A 62 -18.24 2.60 1.39
N THR A 63 -18.56 2.08 0.20
CA THR A 63 -18.45 2.75 -1.10
C THR A 63 -17.04 2.85 -1.71
N VAL A 64 -16.95 2.60 -3.03
CA VAL A 64 -15.77 2.80 -3.91
C VAL A 64 -15.12 4.19 -3.73
N ALA A 65 -15.89 5.20 -3.29
CA ALA A 65 -15.38 6.53 -2.94
C ALA A 65 -14.51 6.55 -1.67
N ALA A 66 -14.77 5.67 -0.70
CA ALA A 66 -13.90 5.49 0.46
C ALA A 66 -12.56 4.86 0.07
N THR A 67 -12.53 4.02 -0.97
CA THR A 67 -11.30 3.43 -1.50
C THR A 67 -10.40 4.49 -2.14
N THR A 68 -10.94 5.46 -2.90
CA THR A 68 -10.14 6.59 -3.43
C THR A 68 -9.61 7.51 -2.33
N LEU A 69 -10.43 7.82 -1.32
CA LEU A 69 -10.01 8.64 -0.19
C LEU A 69 -8.94 7.91 0.65
N LEU A 70 -9.11 6.61 0.86
CA LEU A 70 -8.15 5.76 1.55
C LEU A 70 -6.85 5.65 0.75
N LEU A 71 -6.90 5.42 -0.56
CA LEU A 71 -5.73 5.41 -1.46
C LEU A 71 -4.93 6.72 -1.37
N ASN A 72 -5.60 7.87 -1.40
CA ASN A 72 -4.93 9.17 -1.28
C ASN A 72 -4.29 9.36 0.11
N ARG A 73 -4.95 8.90 1.18
CA ARG A 73 -4.41 8.97 2.55
C ARG A 73 -3.21 8.04 2.74
N VAL A 74 -3.31 6.82 2.23
CA VAL A 74 -2.21 5.85 2.20
C VAL A 74 -1.04 6.43 1.42
N ARG A 75 -1.27 7.00 0.24
CA ARG A 75 -0.22 7.67 -0.55
C ARG A 75 0.44 8.81 0.23
N ALA A 76 -0.34 9.72 0.83
CA ALA A 76 0.20 10.83 1.61
C ALA A 76 1.01 10.36 2.83
N LEU A 77 0.59 9.25 3.46
CA LEU A 77 1.33 8.62 4.56
C LEU A 77 2.65 8.03 4.06
N LEU A 78 2.61 7.29 2.94
CA LEU A 78 3.77 6.68 2.30
C LEU A 78 4.78 7.72 1.78
N GLU A 79 4.33 8.89 1.31
CA GLU A 79 5.21 10.01 0.97
C GLU A 79 6.01 10.53 2.18
N GLY A 80 5.51 10.30 3.41
CA GLY A 80 6.20 10.61 4.66
C GLY A 80 7.04 9.47 5.23
N VAL A 81 6.99 8.27 4.64
CA VAL A 81 7.74 7.10 5.11
C VAL A 81 9.21 7.22 4.72
N GLN A 82 10.09 7.21 5.72
CA GLN A 82 11.53 7.30 5.48
C GLN A 82 12.05 5.98 4.88
N GLY A 83 12.78 6.10 3.76
CA GLY A 83 13.36 4.94 3.07
C GLY A 83 12.40 4.23 2.12
N LEU A 84 11.17 4.71 1.91
CA LEU A 84 10.29 4.18 0.86
C LEU A 84 10.86 4.56 -0.52
N ARG A 85 11.18 3.54 -1.32
CA ARG A 85 11.64 3.72 -2.70
C ARG A 85 10.49 3.66 -3.69
N LYS A 86 9.63 2.65 -3.55
CA LYS A 86 8.51 2.41 -4.46
C LYS A 86 7.33 1.78 -3.73
N ALA A 87 6.14 2.07 -4.22
CA ALA A 87 4.90 1.50 -3.74
C ALA A 87 4.03 1.02 -4.91
N TRP A 88 3.46 -0.16 -4.77
CA TRP A 88 2.50 -0.73 -5.71
C TRP A 88 1.23 -1.14 -4.98
N VAL A 89 0.13 -1.21 -5.73
CA VAL A 89 -1.16 -1.68 -5.25
C VAL A 89 -1.63 -2.83 -6.11
N GLN A 90 -2.13 -3.90 -5.49
CA GLN A 90 -2.75 -5.01 -6.20
C GLN A 90 -4.09 -4.56 -6.78
N THR A 91 -4.20 -4.59 -8.09
CA THR A 91 -5.47 -4.38 -8.80
C THR A 91 -5.98 -5.69 -9.40
N LYS A 92 -7.21 -5.69 -9.93
CA LYS A 92 -7.74 -6.86 -10.67
C LYS A 92 -6.90 -7.23 -11.89
N ALA A 93 -6.20 -6.26 -12.49
CA ALA A 93 -5.32 -6.48 -13.64
C ALA A 93 -3.89 -6.89 -13.26
N GLY A 94 -3.55 -6.86 -11.97
CA GLY A 94 -2.19 -7.08 -11.46
C GLY A 94 -1.69 -5.94 -10.59
N PRO A 95 -0.48 -6.06 -10.02
CA PRO A 95 0.17 -4.99 -9.26
C PRO A 95 0.50 -3.81 -10.18
N ARG A 96 0.05 -2.62 -9.81
CA ARG A 96 0.34 -1.34 -10.52
C ARG A 96 0.95 -0.33 -9.56
N PRO A 97 1.77 0.63 -10.05
CA PRO A 97 2.31 1.70 -9.22
C PRO A 97 1.21 2.47 -8.49
N LEU A 98 1.42 2.76 -7.20
CA LEU A 98 0.43 3.45 -6.38
C LEU A 98 0.06 4.83 -6.94
N ASP A 99 1.06 5.59 -7.41
CA ASP A 99 0.84 6.93 -7.98
C ASP A 99 -0.05 6.90 -9.24
N GLU A 100 0.10 5.86 -10.07
CA GLU A 100 -0.70 5.69 -11.29
C GLU A 100 -2.16 5.42 -10.93
N VAL A 101 -2.39 4.48 -10.00
CA VAL A 101 -3.74 4.12 -9.55
C VAL A 101 -4.40 5.27 -8.79
N ALA A 102 -3.65 6.00 -7.96
CA ALA A 102 -4.16 7.19 -7.28
C ALA A 102 -4.53 8.31 -8.27
N ALA A 103 -3.71 8.52 -9.30
CA ALA A 103 -3.99 9.50 -10.35
C ALA A 103 -5.22 9.13 -11.20
N GLU A 104 -5.42 7.84 -11.50
CA GLU A 104 -6.63 7.34 -12.18
C GLU A 104 -7.87 7.53 -11.30
N ALA A 105 -7.77 7.17 -10.00
CA ALA A 105 -8.87 7.30 -9.06
C ALA A 105 -9.28 8.77 -8.82
N ALA A 106 -8.35 9.72 -8.94
CA ALA A 106 -8.60 11.15 -8.84
C ALA A 106 -9.32 11.74 -10.08
N GLN A 107 -9.21 11.09 -11.25
CA GLN A 107 -9.81 11.57 -12.50
C GLN A 107 -11.28 11.13 -12.68
N GLY A 108 -11.77 10.20 -11.86
CA GLY A 108 -13.13 9.68 -11.92
C GLY A 108 -13.38 8.80 -13.15
N PRO A 109 -14.34 7.87 -13.10
CA PRO A 109 -14.75 7.14 -14.30
C PRO A 109 -15.42 8.13 -15.26
N GLU A 110 -14.87 8.29 -16.48
CA GLU A 110 -15.60 8.89 -17.60
C GLU A 110 -16.89 8.11 -17.92
#